data_AF-W6QB52-F1
#
_entry.id   AF-W6QB52-F1
#
_cell.length_a   1.000
_cell.length_b   1.000
_cell.length_c   1.000
_cell.angle_alpha   90.00
_cell.angle_beta   90.00
_cell.angle_gamma   90.00
#
_symmetry.space_group_name_H-M   'P 1'
#
loop_
_entity.id
_entity.type
_entity.pdbx_description
1 polymer ?
#
loop_
_entity_poly.entity_id
_entity_poly.type
_entity_poly.pdbx_seq_one_letter_code
_entity_poly.pdbx_strand_id
1 'polypeptide(L)'
;MDATTLQAAREFFADSRDDFVVYIQELSAGDISDQGAAAIQTELRRIAHTLSGWMELRDDPNGMSCSYFSERCCNLSDIVVEVAEMVTIKDGQLPPTVMKMFGMLAIHLGRLNLNGHREEDKYARGFDRMAKDEDRRWQIGSQGPDDGRAELLLGLWTRMNRISEPGPNCTFECLRAHAGSHIL
;
A
#
# COMPACT_ATOMS: atom_id res chain seq x y z
N MET A 1 -11.64 22.95 4.16
CA MET A 1 -10.93 22.99 2.88
C MET A 1 -11.88 23.59 1.86
N ASP A 2 -11.46 24.58 1.07
CA ASP A 2 -12.31 25.07 -0.04
C ASP A 2 -12.37 24.05 -1.18
N ALA A 3 -13.35 24.20 -2.08
CA ALA A 3 -13.61 23.22 -3.14
C ALA A 3 -12.43 23.05 -4.11
N THR A 4 -11.67 24.12 -4.36
CA THR A 4 -10.49 24.09 -5.25
C THR A 4 -9.34 23.31 -4.61
N THR A 5 -9.11 23.52 -3.32
CA THR A 5 -8.09 22.81 -2.55
C THR A 5 -8.44 21.31 -2.44
N LEU A 6 -9.71 20.98 -2.26
CA LEU A 6 -10.18 19.59 -2.23
C LEU A 6 -10.00 18.90 -3.59
N GLN A 7 -10.30 19.60 -4.69
CA GLN A 7 -10.11 19.07 -6.03
C GLN A 7 -8.63 18.80 -6.33
N ALA A 8 -7.75 19.75 -6.02
CA ALA A 8 -6.30 19.59 -6.20
C ALA A 8 -5.75 18.42 -5.35
N ALA A 9 -6.26 18.24 -4.13
CA ALA A 9 -5.85 17.14 -3.27
C ALA A 9 -6.30 15.77 -3.81
N ARG A 10 -7.48 15.70 -4.43
CA ARG A 10 -7.98 14.49 -5.11
C ARG A 10 -7.17 14.13 -6.36
N GLU A 11 -6.79 15.13 -7.15
CA GLU A 11 -5.91 14.95 -8.32
C GLU A 11 -4.52 14.48 -7.87
N PHE A 12 -3.93 15.15 -6.88
CA PHE A 12 -2.66 14.75 -6.31
C PHE A 12 -2.69 13.30 -5.82
N PHE A 13 -3.75 12.89 -5.10
CA PHE A 13 -3.93 11.50 -4.68
C PHE A 13 -3.92 10.53 -5.86
N ALA A 14 -4.71 10.80 -6.91
CA ALA A 14 -4.83 9.90 -8.04
C ALA A 14 -3.49 9.77 -8.79
N ASP A 15 -2.84 10.88 -9.09
CA ASP A 15 -1.56 10.92 -9.80
C ASP A 15 -0.48 10.18 -9.00
N SER A 16 -0.32 10.53 -7.72
CA SER A 16 0.71 9.90 -6.88
C SER A 16 0.43 8.43 -6.61
N ARG A 17 -0.83 8.00 -6.45
CA ARG A 17 -1.18 6.57 -6.37
C ARG A 17 -0.75 5.82 -7.62
N ASP A 18 -1.09 6.35 -8.80
CA ASP A 18 -0.83 5.67 -10.06
C ASP A 18 0.68 5.57 -10.31
N ASP A 19 1.45 6.62 -10.01
CA ASP A 19 2.91 6.63 -10.05
C ASP A 19 3.52 5.58 -9.09
N PHE A 20 3.04 5.51 -7.85
CA PHE A 20 3.53 4.51 -6.88
C PHE A 20 3.25 3.08 -7.33
N VAL A 21 2.09 2.84 -7.93
CA VAL A 21 1.72 1.53 -8.48
C VAL A 21 2.65 1.15 -9.62
N VAL A 22 2.92 2.06 -10.56
CA VAL A 22 3.85 1.82 -11.68
C VAL A 22 5.24 1.47 -11.15
N TYR A 23 5.79 2.30 -10.27
CA TYR A 23 7.11 2.07 -9.66
C TYR A 23 7.20 0.69 -8.99
N ILE A 24 6.20 0.32 -8.17
CA ILE A 24 6.20 -0.96 -7.47
C ILE A 24 5.98 -2.14 -8.44
N GLN A 25 5.24 -1.96 -9.52
CA GLN A 25 5.08 -2.98 -10.57
C GLN A 25 6.39 -3.25 -11.31
N GLU A 26 7.18 -2.22 -11.61
CA GLU A 26 8.51 -2.36 -12.20
C GLU A 26 9.43 -3.18 -11.28
N LEU A 27 9.46 -2.86 -9.99
CA LEU A 27 10.19 -3.65 -8.99
C LEU A 27 9.69 -5.09 -8.90
N SER A 28 8.37 -5.31 -9.00
CA SER A 28 7.77 -6.65 -9.02
C SER A 28 8.16 -7.44 -10.27
N ALA A 29 8.43 -6.78 -11.40
CA ALA A 29 8.92 -7.38 -12.63
C ALA A 29 10.45 -7.63 -12.60
N GLY A 30 11.13 -7.16 -11.55
CA GLY A 30 12.58 -7.28 -11.38
C GLY A 30 13.36 -6.16 -12.06
N ASP A 31 12.66 -5.14 -12.57
CA ASP A 31 13.29 -3.92 -13.06
C ASP A 31 13.65 -3.04 -11.88
N ILE A 32 14.95 -2.99 -11.58
CA ILE A 32 15.50 -2.10 -10.56
C ILE A 32 16.13 -0.85 -11.17
N SER A 33 16.20 -0.71 -12.50
CA SER A 33 16.76 0.47 -13.19
C SER A 33 18.07 0.98 -12.59
N ASP A 34 19.02 0.08 -12.32
CA ASP A 34 20.31 0.33 -11.65
C ASP A 34 20.22 0.91 -10.21
N GLN A 35 19.03 0.97 -9.62
CA GLN A 35 18.84 1.37 -8.24
C GLN A 35 19.45 0.34 -7.29
N GLY A 36 20.28 0.81 -6.36
CA GLY A 36 20.71 0.01 -5.22
C GLY A 36 19.59 -0.21 -4.21
N ALA A 37 19.76 -1.21 -3.34
CA ALA A 37 18.77 -1.55 -2.30
C ALA A 37 18.39 -0.33 -1.44
N ALA A 38 19.37 0.50 -1.06
CA ALA A 38 19.13 1.70 -0.26
C ALA A 38 18.24 2.75 -0.95
N ALA A 39 18.35 2.88 -2.29
CA ALA A 39 17.52 3.79 -3.05
C ALA A 39 16.06 3.31 -3.07
N ILE A 40 15.85 2.02 -3.35
CA ILE A 40 14.53 1.37 -3.30
C ILE A 40 13.92 1.50 -1.90
N GLN A 41 14.69 1.24 -0.84
CA GLN A 41 14.23 1.40 0.54
C GLN A 41 13.82 2.83 0.87
N THR A 42 14.56 3.81 0.38
CA THR A 42 14.25 5.23 0.59
C THR A 42 12.95 5.60 -0.10
N GLU A 43 12.78 5.14 -1.33
CA GLU A 43 11.57 5.40 -2.12
C GLU A 43 10.33 4.74 -1.51
N LEU A 44 10.43 3.49 -1.05
CA LEU A 44 9.34 2.83 -0.32
C LEU A 44 8.96 3.57 0.96
N ARG A 45 9.94 4.09 1.73
CA ARG A 45 9.63 4.93 2.90
C ARG A 45 8.95 6.24 2.53
N ARG A 46 9.30 6.84 1.39
CA ARG A 46 8.60 8.03 0.85
C ARG A 46 7.14 7.71 0.51
N ILE A 47 6.89 6.54 -0.09
CA ILE A 47 5.54 6.05 -0.38
C ILE A 47 4.76 5.87 0.93
N ALA A 48 5.32 5.20 1.93
CA ALA A 48 4.70 5.01 3.24
C ALA A 48 4.33 6.34 3.91
N HIS A 49 5.26 7.30 3.92
CA HIS A 49 5.01 8.65 4.43
C HIS A 49 3.85 9.35 3.67
N THR A 50 3.79 9.19 2.35
CA THR A 50 2.73 9.79 1.53
C THR A 50 1.36 9.16 1.82
N LEU A 51 1.31 7.83 1.95
CA LEU A 51 0.11 7.11 2.39
C LEU A 51 -0.38 7.61 3.75
N SER A 52 0.53 7.82 4.69
CA SER A 52 0.20 8.39 5.99
C SER A 52 -0.42 9.78 5.86
N GLY A 53 0.11 10.63 4.97
CA GLY A 53 -0.44 11.94 4.68
C GLY A 53 -1.84 11.90 4.03
N TRP A 54 -2.12 10.90 3.19
CA TRP A 54 -3.45 10.75 2.58
C TRP A 54 -4.55 10.49 3.60
N MET A 55 -4.24 9.98 4.80
CA MET A 55 -5.25 9.77 5.85
C MET A 55 -6.01 11.06 6.23
N GLU A 56 -5.39 12.23 6.00
CA GLU A 56 -5.96 13.55 6.28
C GLU A 56 -6.91 14.05 5.18
N LEU A 57 -6.94 13.38 4.01
CA LEU A 57 -7.87 13.66 2.92
C LEU A 57 -9.27 13.18 3.31
N ARG A 58 -9.99 14.00 4.07
CA ARG A 58 -11.39 13.75 4.45
C ARG A 58 -12.35 14.35 3.43
N ASP A 59 -13.28 13.52 2.95
CA ASP A 59 -14.41 13.96 2.14
C ASP A 59 -15.58 14.53 2.98
N ASP A 60 -15.70 14.14 4.26
CA ASP A 60 -16.71 14.69 5.18
C ASP A 60 -16.05 15.23 6.47
N PRO A 61 -16.03 16.56 6.70
CA PRO A 61 -15.54 17.15 7.94
C PRO A 61 -16.40 16.80 9.17
N ASN A 62 -17.61 16.24 9.00
CA ASN A 62 -18.51 15.85 10.09
C ASN A 62 -18.48 14.35 10.42
N GLY A 63 -17.70 13.54 9.68
CA GLY A 63 -17.51 12.12 9.96
C GLY A 63 -16.75 11.90 11.26
N MET A 64 -17.46 11.43 12.30
CA MET A 64 -16.87 11.12 13.61
C MET A 64 -16.07 9.80 13.62
N SER A 65 -16.28 8.91 12.65
CA SER A 65 -15.56 7.64 12.51
C SER A 65 -14.38 7.74 11.55
N CYS A 66 -13.31 6.98 11.79
CA CYS A 66 -12.26 6.77 10.80
C CYS A 66 -12.88 6.28 9.49
N SER A 67 -12.52 6.92 8.37
CA SER A 67 -12.96 6.45 7.06
C SER A 67 -12.23 5.14 6.73
N TYR A 68 -12.92 4.22 6.04
CA TYR A 68 -12.30 3.00 5.51
C TYR A 68 -11.01 3.31 4.73
N PHE A 69 -10.98 4.44 4.02
CA PHE A 69 -9.80 4.89 3.29
C PHE A 69 -8.60 5.19 4.20
N SER A 70 -8.81 5.94 5.30
CA SER A 70 -7.74 6.29 6.24
C SER A 70 -7.13 5.05 6.90
N GLU A 71 -7.94 4.08 7.32
CA GLU A 71 -7.45 2.81 7.89
C GLU A 71 -6.63 2.00 6.89
N ARG A 72 -7.05 1.99 5.62
CA ARG A 72 -6.33 1.29 4.55
C ARG A 72 -4.99 1.95 4.25
N CYS A 73 -4.93 3.27 4.25
CA CYS A 73 -3.68 4.01 4.07
C CYS A 73 -2.71 3.76 5.23
N CYS A 74 -3.20 3.78 6.47
CA CYS A 74 -2.45 3.43 7.68
C CYS A 74 -1.82 2.04 7.58
N ASN A 75 -2.64 1.01 7.37
CA ASN A 75 -2.18 -0.37 7.29
C ASN A 75 -1.18 -0.60 6.15
N LEU A 76 -1.40 0.05 5.00
CA LEU A 76 -0.46 -0.05 3.88
C LEU A 76 0.84 0.70 4.14
N SER A 77 0.81 1.84 4.83
CA SER A 77 2.02 2.56 5.26
C SER A 77 2.94 1.64 6.06
N ASP A 78 2.41 1.00 7.10
CA ASP A 78 3.18 0.12 7.97
C ASP A 78 3.76 -1.07 7.19
N ILE A 79 2.93 -1.70 6.34
CA ILE A 79 3.37 -2.84 5.53
C ILE A 79 4.43 -2.44 4.49
N VAL A 80 4.33 -1.25 3.88
CA VAL A 80 5.36 -0.76 2.95
C VAL A 80 6.69 -0.57 3.66
N VAL A 81 6.70 -0.07 4.91
CA VAL A 81 7.93 0.05 5.71
C VAL A 81 8.54 -1.32 6.00
N GLU A 82 7.73 -2.30 6.40
CA GLU A 82 8.20 -3.68 6.62
C GLU A 82 8.81 -4.28 5.35
N VAL A 83 8.15 -4.11 4.20
CA VAL A 83 8.67 -4.59 2.92
C VAL A 83 9.97 -3.88 2.54
N ALA A 84 10.10 -2.58 2.83
CA ALA A 84 11.35 -1.85 2.63
C ALA A 84 12.50 -2.50 3.41
N GLU A 85 12.29 -2.89 4.66
CA GLU A 85 13.33 -3.55 5.47
C GLU A 85 13.77 -4.91 4.91
N MET A 86 12.90 -5.58 4.14
CA MET A 86 13.20 -6.85 3.47
C MET A 86 13.92 -6.68 2.13
N VAL A 87 14.02 -5.45 1.60
CA VAL A 87 14.71 -5.19 0.33
C VAL A 87 16.20 -5.45 0.49
N THR A 88 16.67 -6.43 -0.26
CA THR A 88 18.09 -6.74 -0.45
C THR A 88 18.32 -6.95 -1.94
N ILE A 89 19.54 -6.66 -2.41
CA ILE A 89 19.94 -6.96 -3.79
C ILE A 89 21.16 -7.87 -3.72
N LYS A 90 21.05 -9.02 -4.40
CA LYS A 90 22.15 -9.97 -4.53
C LYS A 90 22.34 -10.27 -6.00
N ASP A 91 23.58 -10.21 -6.47
CA ASP A 91 23.93 -10.46 -7.87
C ASP A 91 23.11 -9.60 -8.86
N GLY A 92 22.80 -8.36 -8.44
CA GLY A 92 22.01 -7.40 -9.23
C GLY A 92 20.51 -7.73 -9.32
N GLN A 93 19.99 -8.61 -8.46
CA GLN A 93 18.60 -9.06 -8.49
C GLN A 93 17.93 -8.96 -7.12
N LEU A 94 16.63 -8.69 -7.14
CA LEU A 94 15.76 -8.78 -5.96
C LEU A 94 15.41 -10.25 -5.67
N PRO A 95 15.24 -10.64 -4.39
CA PRO A 95 14.71 -11.95 -4.06
C PRO A 95 13.31 -12.14 -4.65
N PRO A 96 12.98 -13.32 -5.22
CA PRO A 96 11.65 -13.59 -5.77
C PRO A 96 10.50 -13.35 -4.80
N THR A 97 10.74 -13.59 -3.50
CA THR A 97 9.77 -13.31 -2.43
C THR A 97 9.47 -11.81 -2.33
N VAL A 98 10.50 -10.96 -2.35
CA VAL A 98 10.35 -9.50 -2.27
C VAL A 98 9.65 -8.98 -3.53
N MET A 99 9.99 -9.51 -4.70
CA MET A 99 9.27 -9.20 -5.95
C MET A 99 7.78 -9.57 -5.84
N LYS A 100 7.44 -10.71 -5.25
CA LYS A 100 6.04 -11.10 -5.02
C LYS A 100 5.33 -10.17 -4.02
N MET A 101 6.02 -9.73 -2.96
CA MET A 101 5.50 -8.73 -2.02
C MET A 101 5.21 -7.40 -2.73
N PHE A 102 6.09 -6.97 -3.64
CA PHE A 102 5.83 -5.79 -4.49
C PHE A 102 4.58 -5.96 -5.34
N GLY A 103 4.41 -7.10 -6.02
CA GLY A 103 3.19 -7.37 -6.78
C GLY A 103 1.92 -7.27 -5.92
N MET A 104 1.96 -7.77 -4.69
CA MET A 104 0.85 -7.67 -3.74
C MET A 104 0.62 -6.21 -3.28
N LEU A 105 1.68 -5.46 -2.97
CA LEU A 105 1.61 -4.05 -2.63
C LEU A 105 0.98 -3.21 -3.75
N ALA A 106 1.42 -3.41 -5.00
CA ALA A 106 0.86 -2.71 -6.16
C ALA A 106 -0.65 -2.99 -6.30
N ILE A 107 -1.08 -4.23 -6.10
CA ILE A 107 -2.51 -4.58 -6.12
C ILE A 107 -3.27 -3.81 -5.05
N HIS A 108 -2.75 -3.72 -3.84
CA HIS A 108 -3.43 -3.05 -2.74
C HIS A 108 -3.41 -1.53 -2.84
N LEU A 109 -2.32 -0.93 -3.31
CA LEU A 109 -2.21 0.50 -3.57
C LEU A 109 -3.15 0.93 -4.69
N GLY A 110 -3.19 0.17 -5.80
CA GLY A 110 -4.08 0.46 -6.91
C GLY A 110 -5.56 0.39 -6.54
N ARG A 111 -5.93 -0.34 -5.48
CA ARG A 111 -7.32 -0.42 -4.96
C ARG A 111 -7.74 0.78 -4.12
N LEU A 112 -6.82 1.65 -3.71
CA LEU A 112 -7.14 2.83 -2.92
C LEU A 112 -8.00 3.79 -3.75
N ASN A 113 -9.08 4.27 -3.13
CA ASN A 113 -10.00 5.25 -3.71
C ASN A 113 -10.57 6.12 -2.58
N LEU A 114 -10.53 7.44 -2.76
CA LEU A 114 -10.99 8.43 -1.79
C LEU A 114 -12.49 8.36 -1.51
N ASN A 115 -13.31 8.07 -2.51
CA ASN A 115 -14.77 8.15 -2.37
C ASN A 115 -15.36 6.93 -1.64
N GLY A 116 -14.56 5.92 -1.30
CA GLY A 116 -15.03 4.61 -0.82
C GLY A 116 -15.83 3.79 -1.85
N HIS A 117 -16.42 4.46 -2.85
CA HIS A 117 -17.14 3.89 -3.97
C HIS A 117 -16.17 3.49 -5.08
N ARG A 118 -15.67 2.25 -4.97
CA ARG A 118 -14.78 1.61 -5.97
C ARG A 118 -15.35 1.65 -7.40
N GLU A 119 -16.64 1.86 -7.58
CA GLU A 119 -17.30 1.75 -8.88
C GLU A 119 -17.02 2.90 -9.85
N GLU A 120 -16.67 4.09 -9.35
CA GLU A 120 -16.46 5.29 -10.18
C GLU A 120 -15.03 5.38 -10.74
N ASP A 121 -14.05 4.89 -9.98
CA ASP A 121 -12.65 4.87 -10.37
C ASP A 121 -12.32 3.62 -11.20
N LYS A 122 -12.19 3.79 -12.52
CA LYS A 122 -11.87 2.68 -13.44
C LYS A 122 -10.53 2.02 -13.14
N TYR A 123 -9.55 2.79 -12.66
CA TYR A 123 -8.22 2.29 -12.32
C TYR A 123 -8.32 1.36 -11.11
N ALA A 124 -8.96 1.82 -10.03
CA ALA A 124 -9.16 1.03 -8.82
C ALA A 124 -9.98 -0.25 -9.06
N ARG A 125 -10.96 -0.23 -9.98
CA ARG A 125 -11.69 -1.45 -10.40
C ARG A 125 -10.80 -2.49 -11.07
N GLY A 126 -9.79 -2.05 -11.82
CA GLY A 126 -8.80 -2.95 -12.42
C GLY A 126 -8.10 -3.78 -11.35
N PHE A 127 -7.57 -3.10 -10.33
CA PHE A 127 -6.85 -3.74 -9.23
C PHE A 127 -7.77 -4.52 -8.29
N ASP A 128 -9.04 -4.16 -8.14
CA ASP A 128 -9.99 -4.98 -7.38
C ASP A 128 -10.22 -6.35 -8.02
N ARG A 129 -10.25 -6.43 -9.36
CA ARG A 129 -10.30 -7.71 -10.08
C ARG A 129 -9.04 -8.52 -9.86
N MET A 130 -7.87 -7.88 -9.94
CA MET A 130 -6.58 -8.55 -9.68
C MET A 130 -6.51 -9.09 -8.24
N ALA A 131 -7.01 -8.35 -7.26
CA ALA A 131 -7.07 -8.83 -5.88
C ALA A 131 -7.98 -10.04 -5.71
N LYS A 132 -9.16 -10.06 -6.36
CA LYS A 132 -10.04 -11.24 -6.34
C LYS A 132 -9.40 -12.46 -6.98
N ASP A 133 -8.68 -12.27 -8.08
CA ASP A 133 -7.93 -13.35 -8.73
C ASP A 133 -6.82 -13.87 -7.82
N GLU A 134 -6.12 -12.98 -7.11
CA GLU A 134 -5.07 -13.35 -6.16
C GLU A 134 -5.64 -14.05 -4.91
N ASP A 135 -6.75 -13.56 -4.35
CA ASP A 135 -7.49 -14.23 -3.27
C ASP A 135 -7.87 -15.67 -3.66
N ARG A 136 -8.38 -15.84 -4.89
CA ARG A 136 -8.73 -17.15 -5.42
C ARG A 136 -7.52 -18.08 -5.53
N ARG A 137 -6.35 -17.57 -5.92
CA ARG A 137 -5.10 -18.35 -5.96
C ARG A 137 -4.71 -18.84 -4.56
N TRP A 138 -4.82 -17.99 -3.55
CA TRP A 138 -4.55 -18.38 -2.16
C TRP A 138 -5.54 -19.43 -1.65
N GLN A 139 -6.82 -19.34 -1.99
CA GLN A 139 -7.84 -20.31 -1.57
C GLN A 139 -7.69 -21.70 -2.21
N ILE A 140 -7.23 -21.76 -3.46
CA ILE A 140 -7.06 -23.04 -4.18
C ILE A 140 -5.79 -23.78 -3.72
N GLY A 141 -4.93 -23.13 -2.93
CA GLY A 141 -3.66 -23.73 -2.50
C GLY A 141 -2.72 -23.97 -3.69
N SER A 142 -2.84 -23.18 -4.76
CA SER A 142 -2.09 -23.39 -6.01
C SER A 142 -0.62 -22.97 -5.93
N GLN A 143 -0.13 -22.60 -4.75
CA GLN A 143 1.29 -22.39 -4.49
C GLN A 143 1.86 -23.78 -4.18
N GLY A 144 2.91 -24.20 -4.90
CA GLY A 144 3.50 -25.55 -4.79
C GLY A 144 3.94 -25.95 -3.37
N PRO A 145 4.47 -27.17 -3.18
CA PRO A 145 4.70 -27.74 -1.86
C PRO A 145 5.62 -26.85 -1.01
N ASP A 146 4.99 -26.31 0.03
CA ASP A 146 5.49 -25.81 1.32
C ASP A 146 6.94 -25.27 1.35
N ASP A 147 7.07 -23.95 1.24
CA ASP A 147 8.21 -23.22 1.76
C ASP A 147 7.70 -22.11 2.69
N GLY A 148 8.48 -21.75 3.72
CA GLY A 148 8.13 -20.63 4.63
C GLY A 148 7.94 -19.28 3.91
N ARG A 149 8.24 -19.19 2.61
CA ARG A 149 7.96 -18.02 1.79
C ARG A 149 6.47 -17.94 1.44
N ALA A 150 5.80 -19.06 1.17
CA ALA A 150 4.35 -19.10 0.96
C ALA A 150 3.57 -18.66 2.20
N GLU A 151 3.98 -19.12 3.40
CA GLU A 151 3.37 -18.70 4.67
C GLU A 151 3.58 -17.20 4.93
N LEU A 152 4.81 -16.70 4.73
CA LEU A 152 5.13 -15.27 4.85
C LEU A 152 4.27 -14.42 3.90
N LEU A 153 4.18 -14.82 2.63
CA LEU A 153 3.39 -14.11 1.62
C LEU A 153 1.89 -14.17 1.92
N LEU A 154 1.35 -15.31 2.33
CA LEU A 154 -0.05 -15.43 2.73
C LEU A 154 -0.35 -14.59 3.98
N GLY A 155 0.56 -14.58 4.97
CA GLY A 155 0.45 -13.76 6.17
C GLY A 155 0.42 -12.27 5.81
N LEU A 156 1.31 -11.83 4.92
CA LEU A 156 1.33 -10.47 4.41
C LEU A 156 0.04 -10.12 3.66
N TRP A 157 -0.41 -10.99 2.74
CA TRP A 157 -1.65 -10.82 1.98
C TRP A 157 -2.87 -10.69 2.90
N THR A 158 -2.94 -11.55 3.92
CA THR A 158 -4.01 -11.54 4.92
C THR A 158 -4.01 -10.23 5.69
N ARG A 159 -2.85 -9.75 6.14
CA ARG A 159 -2.73 -8.45 6.83
C ARG A 159 -3.13 -7.28 5.93
N MET A 160 -2.75 -7.28 4.65
CA MET A 160 -3.18 -6.26 3.70
C MET A 160 -4.70 -6.29 3.45
N ASN A 161 -5.37 -7.44 3.63
CA ASN A 161 -6.83 -7.58 3.48
C ASN A 161 -7.61 -7.45 4.79
N ARG A 162 -6.95 -7.39 5.96
CA ARG A 162 -7.63 -7.10 7.21
C ARG A 162 -8.28 -5.72 7.12
N ILE A 163 -9.56 -5.69 7.44
CA ILE A 163 -10.35 -4.50 7.66
C ILE A 163 -10.59 -4.53 9.17
N SER A 164 -10.08 -3.54 9.90
CA SER A 164 -10.47 -3.40 11.30
C SER A 164 -11.97 -3.07 11.33
N GLU A 165 -12.71 -3.66 12.27
CA GLU A 165 -14.07 -3.17 12.51
C GLU A 165 -13.98 -1.69 12.91
N PRO A 166 -14.81 -0.80 12.33
CA PRO A 166 -14.76 0.62 12.63
C PRO A 166 -15.07 0.84 14.12
N GLY A 167 -14.02 1.02 14.91
CA GLY A 167 -14.09 1.35 16.32
C GLY A 167 -14.26 2.86 16.53
N PRO A 168 -14.84 3.30 17.67
CA PRO A 168 -15.09 4.73 17.93
C PRO A 168 -13.83 5.56 18.13
N ASN A 169 -12.68 4.92 18.35
CA ASN A 169 -11.40 5.57 18.58
C ASN A 169 -10.38 5.04 17.57
N CYS A 170 -9.96 5.89 16.65
CA CYS A 170 -8.80 5.62 15.83
C CYS A 170 -7.59 5.45 16.78
N THR A 171 -6.95 4.29 16.81
CA THR A 171 -5.59 4.17 17.32
C THR A 171 -4.68 4.88 16.32
N PHE A 172 -4.44 6.17 16.53
CA PHE A 172 -3.50 7.02 15.78
C PHE A 172 -2.02 6.60 15.97
N GLU A 173 -1.75 5.29 16.06
CA GLU A 173 -0.41 4.78 16.27
C GLU A 173 0.50 5.03 15.06
N CYS A 174 -0.05 5.04 13.84
CA CYS A 174 0.71 5.34 12.61
C CYS A 174 1.23 6.80 12.56
N LEU A 175 0.43 7.79 12.99
CA LEU A 175 0.92 9.17 13.10
C LEU A 175 2.02 9.32 14.16
N ARG A 176 1.94 8.60 15.29
CA ARG A 176 2.99 8.64 16.32
C ARG A 176 4.28 7.95 15.90
N ALA A 177 4.21 6.87 15.12
CA ALA A 177 5.38 6.15 14.64
C ALA A 177 6.22 7.01 13.67
N HIS A 178 5.57 7.89 12.88
CA HIS A 178 6.25 8.70 11.87
C HIS A 178 6.49 10.16 12.25
N ALA A 179 5.77 10.73 13.23
CA ALA A 179 6.04 12.08 13.75
C ALA A 179 7.26 12.16 14.70
N GLY A 180 7.83 11.01 15.10
CA GLY A 180 8.93 10.94 16.07
C GLY A 180 10.36 11.20 15.54
N SER A 181 10.55 11.54 14.25
CA SER A 181 11.89 11.80 13.68
C SER A 181 12.27 13.29 13.51
N HIS A 182 11.54 14.21 14.13
CA HIS A 182 11.95 15.61 14.22
C HIS A 182 11.89 16.12 15.66
N ILE A 183 12.86 15.70 16.48
CA ILE A 183 13.38 16.53 17.58
C ILE A 183 14.90 16.44 17.54
N LEU A 184 15.52 17.43 16.90
CA LEU A 184 16.83 17.98 17.24
C LEU A 184 16.65 19.49 17.37
#